data_AF-X1ENF5-F1
#
_entry.id   AF-X1ENF5-F1
#
_cell.length_a   1.000
_cell.length_b   1.000
_cell.length_c   1.000
_cell.angle_alpha   90.00
_cell.angle_beta   90.00
_cell.angle_gamma   90.00
#
_symmetry.space_group_name_H-M   'P 1'
#
loop_
_entity.id
_entity.type
_entity.pdbx_description
1 polymer ?
#
loop_
_entity_poly.entity_id
_entity_poly.type
_entity_poly.pdbx_seq_one_letter_code
_entity_poly.pdbx_strand_id
1 'polypeptide(L)'
;EWFDEMIWEWTMKPHYYQPNFRFYNYPYVYAQLFVFALYRKYKEEGQSFIPKFKKLLSAGGSLPPDKLGKIVGLDITKPDFWKLGIKQFEEFVNEFEKAID
;
A
#
# COMPACT_ATOMS: atom_id res chain seq x y z
N GLU A 1 -5.41 -24.38 -2.72
CA GLU A 1 -4.74 -24.89 -3.93
C GLU A 1 -5.12 -24.02 -5.13
N TRP A 2 -4.31 -24.05 -6.18
CA TRP A 2 -4.61 -23.43 -7.48
C TRP A 2 -5.36 -24.44 -8.34
N PHE A 3 -6.48 -24.05 -8.97
CA PHE A 3 -7.23 -24.91 -9.90
C PHE A 3 -6.76 -24.68 -11.34
N ASP A 4 -6.88 -25.69 -12.20
CA ASP A 4 -6.44 -25.61 -13.60
C ASP A 4 -7.15 -24.48 -14.36
N GLU A 5 -8.43 -24.22 -14.06
CA GLU A 5 -9.23 -23.17 -14.68
C GLU A 5 -8.75 -21.75 -14.33
N MET A 6 -8.01 -21.59 -13.21
CA MET A 6 -7.55 -20.27 -12.77
C MET A 6 -6.54 -19.65 -13.76
N ILE A 7 -5.95 -20.44 -14.68
CA ILE A 7 -5.13 -19.91 -15.78
C ILE A 7 -5.88 -18.89 -16.65
N TRP A 8 -7.22 -18.94 -16.66
CA TRP A 8 -8.09 -18.06 -17.44
C TRP A 8 -8.60 -16.85 -16.65
N GLU A 9 -8.26 -16.67 -15.37
CA GLU A 9 -8.80 -15.59 -14.53
C GLU A 9 -8.50 -14.18 -15.02
N TRP A 10 -7.46 -14.00 -15.85
CA TRP A 10 -7.18 -12.71 -16.46
C TRP A 10 -8.33 -12.26 -17.38
N THR A 11 -9.07 -13.20 -17.98
CA THR A 11 -10.18 -12.92 -18.91
C THR A 11 -11.34 -12.18 -18.25
N MET A 12 -11.55 -12.39 -16.96
CA MET A 12 -12.64 -11.78 -16.19
C MET A 12 -12.24 -10.44 -15.54
N LYS A 13 -11.03 -9.92 -15.75
CA LYS A 13 -10.58 -8.64 -15.17
C LYS A 13 -10.86 -7.49 -16.15
N PRO A 14 -11.91 -6.67 -15.96
CA PRO A 14 -12.32 -5.66 -16.95
C PRO A 14 -11.23 -4.62 -17.21
N HIS A 15 -10.44 -4.27 -16.18
CA HIS A 15 -9.38 -3.27 -16.25
C HIS A 15 -8.28 -3.60 -17.28
N TYR A 16 -8.12 -4.86 -17.72
CA TYR A 16 -7.16 -5.23 -18.77
C TYR A 16 -7.62 -4.83 -20.18
N TYR A 17 -8.92 -4.64 -20.37
CA TYR A 17 -9.53 -4.41 -21.68
C TYR A 17 -10.07 -3.00 -21.85
N GLN A 18 -9.91 -2.13 -20.85
CA GLN A 18 -10.32 -0.74 -20.91
C GLN A 18 -9.12 0.16 -21.28
N PRO A 19 -9.02 0.68 -22.53
CA PRO A 19 -7.83 1.37 -23.00
C PRO A 19 -7.47 2.64 -22.22
N ASN A 20 -8.47 3.26 -21.56
CA ASN A 20 -8.31 4.47 -20.78
C ASN A 20 -7.77 4.21 -19.35
N PHE A 21 -7.73 2.95 -18.91
CA PHE A 21 -7.31 2.53 -17.56
C PHE A 21 -6.08 1.62 -17.58
N ARG A 22 -5.17 1.83 -18.53
CA ARG A 22 -3.90 1.07 -18.57
C ARG A 22 -3.19 1.16 -17.22
N PHE A 23 -2.68 0.02 -16.75
CA PHE A 23 -1.97 -0.13 -15.48
C PHE A 23 -2.79 0.22 -14.21
N TYR A 24 -4.12 0.28 -14.29
CA TYR A 24 -4.99 0.64 -13.17
C TYR A 24 -4.87 -0.28 -11.93
N ASN A 25 -4.39 -1.51 -12.11
CA ASN A 25 -4.17 -2.43 -10.99
C ASN A 25 -2.97 -2.04 -10.11
N TYR A 26 -1.96 -1.36 -10.67
CA TYR A 26 -0.75 -0.96 -9.92
C TYR A 26 -1.06 -0.02 -8.74
N PRO A 27 -1.87 1.05 -8.91
CA PRO A 27 -2.29 1.92 -7.81
C PRO A 27 -2.85 1.19 -6.59
N TYR A 28 -3.57 0.07 -6.74
CA TYR A 28 -4.10 -0.68 -5.59
C TYR A 28 -2.97 -1.29 -4.75
N VAL A 29 -2.02 -1.97 -5.39
CA VAL A 29 -0.89 -2.59 -4.69
C VAL A 29 -0.01 -1.52 -4.05
N TYR A 30 0.28 -0.44 -4.79
CA TYR A 30 0.99 0.71 -4.26
C TYR A 30 0.29 1.32 -3.04
N ALA A 31 -1.01 1.62 -3.13
CA ALA A 31 -1.76 2.24 -2.07
C ALA A 31 -1.84 1.36 -0.82
N GLN A 32 -2.01 0.04 -0.99
CA GLN A 32 -2.01 -0.92 0.11
C GLN A 32 -0.69 -0.87 0.90
N LEU A 33 0.44 -0.98 0.20
CA LEU A 33 1.76 -0.93 0.83
C LEU A 33 2.08 0.45 1.40
N PHE A 34 1.60 1.52 0.77
CA PHE A 34 1.71 2.88 1.30
C PHE A 34 0.98 3.02 2.64
N VAL A 35 -0.28 2.57 2.73
CA VAL A 35 -1.06 2.62 3.99
C VAL A 35 -0.41 1.78 5.09
N PHE A 36 0.11 0.60 4.76
CA PHE A 36 0.86 -0.23 5.72
C PHE A 36 2.14 0.45 6.22
N ALA A 37 2.89 1.12 5.34
CA ALA A 37 4.04 1.91 5.74
C ALA A 37 3.64 3.11 6.62
N LEU A 38 2.53 3.81 6.31
CA LEU A 38 2.00 4.88 7.16
C LEU A 38 1.66 4.39 8.56
N TYR A 39 1.04 3.20 8.65
CA TYR A 39 0.68 2.61 9.94
C TYR A 39 1.92 2.23 10.76
N ARG A 40 2.97 1.68 10.13
CA ARG A 40 4.27 1.45 10.79
C ARG A 40 4.89 2.75 11.31
N LYS A 41 4.93 3.79 10.49
CA LYS A 41 5.42 5.12 10.89
C LYS A 41 4.63 5.66 12.08
N TYR A 42 3.31 5.47 12.12
CA TYR A 42 2.50 5.83 13.27
C TYR A 42 2.86 5.01 14.52
N LYS A 43 3.06 3.68 14.41
CA LYS A 43 3.48 2.85 15.55
C LYS A 43 4.85 3.26 16.10
N GLU A 44 5.77 3.72 15.26
CA GLU A 44 7.11 4.16 15.65
C GLU A 44 7.13 5.57 16.25
N GLU A 45 6.44 6.53 15.63
CA GLU A 45 6.48 7.95 15.98
C GLU A 45 5.35 8.39 16.93
N GLY A 46 4.29 7.59 17.06
CA GLY A 46 3.11 7.88 17.85
C GLY A 46 2.40 9.18 17.45
N GLN A 47 2.00 9.97 18.45
CA GLN A 47 1.24 11.21 18.26
C GLN A 47 1.97 12.24 17.39
N SER A 48 3.30 12.21 17.35
CA SER A 48 4.11 13.14 16.54
C SER A 48 3.94 12.92 15.03
N PHE A 49 3.40 11.77 14.61
CA PHE A 49 3.08 11.47 13.22
C PHE A 49 1.80 12.16 12.72
N ILE A 50 0.85 12.44 13.62
CA ILE A 50 -0.50 12.90 13.26
C ILE A 50 -0.47 14.20 12.43
N PRO A 51 0.33 15.23 12.76
CA PRO A 51 0.41 16.43 11.92
C PRO A 51 0.92 16.13 10.50
N LYS A 52 1.88 15.21 10.34
CA LYS A 52 2.40 14.79 9.02
C LYS A 52 1.31 14.07 8.23
N PHE A 53 0.56 13.18 8.86
CA PHE A 53 -0.55 12.47 8.23
C PHE A 53 -1.68 13.42 7.80
N LYS A 54 -2.06 14.39 8.65
CA LYS A 54 -3.05 15.42 8.28
C LYS A 54 -2.58 16.25 7.08
N LYS A 55 -1.29 16.64 7.05
CA LYS A 55 -0.69 17.36 5.91
C LYS A 55 -0.74 16.54 4.62
N LEU A 56 -0.41 15.24 4.70
CA LEU A 56 -0.52 14.31 3.58
C LEU A 56 -1.95 14.26 3.03
N LEU A 57 -2.96 14.07 3.90
CA LEU A 57 -4.36 14.01 3.48
C LEU A 57 -4.85 15.33 2.87
N SER A 58 -4.47 16.46 3.47
CA SER A 58 -4.86 17.79 2.96
C SER A 58 -4.31 18.12 1.58
N ALA A 59 -3.22 17.47 1.18
CA ALA A 59 -2.65 17.67 -0.16
C ALA A 59 -3.53 17.08 -1.26
N GLY A 60 -4.38 16.09 -0.96
CA GLY A 60 -5.22 15.42 -1.96
C GLY A 60 -4.42 14.99 -3.19
N GLY A 61 -4.89 15.35 -4.38
CA GLY A 61 -4.21 15.12 -5.66
C GLY A 61 -3.30 16.25 -6.15
N SER A 62 -3.01 17.26 -5.31
CA SER A 62 -2.23 18.45 -5.72
C SER A 62 -0.73 18.19 -5.87
N LEU A 63 -0.24 17.06 -5.36
CA LEU A 63 1.17 16.67 -5.41
C LEU A 63 1.34 15.29 -6.03
N PRO A 64 2.46 15.04 -6.74
CA PRO A 64 2.75 13.71 -7.24
C PRO A 64 3.09 12.74 -6.08
N PRO A 65 2.90 11.42 -6.26
CA PRO A 65 3.06 10.42 -5.21
C PRO A 65 4.40 10.46 -4.46
N ASP A 66 5.51 10.74 -5.14
CA ASP A 66 6.83 10.83 -4.52
C ASP A 66 6.94 11.99 -3.52
N LYS A 67 6.28 13.12 -3.82
CA LYS A 67 6.23 14.28 -2.93
C LYS A 67 5.29 14.03 -1.76
N LEU A 68 4.19 13.32 -1.99
CA LEU A 68 3.28 12.89 -0.92
C LEU A 68 4.02 11.98 0.08
N GLY A 69 4.73 10.96 -0.38
CA GLY A 69 5.53 10.08 0.49
C GLY A 69 6.56 10.85 1.34
N LYS A 70 7.22 11.86 0.76
CA LYS A 70 8.22 12.68 1.47
C LYS A 70 7.64 13.46 2.65
N ILE A 71 6.35 13.81 2.65
CA ILE A 71 5.69 14.51 3.79
C ILE A 71 5.77 13.67 5.07
N VAL A 72 5.70 12.35 4.93
CA VAL A 72 5.71 11.37 6.03
C VAL A 72 7.05 10.64 6.16
N GLY A 73 8.09 11.13 5.48
CA GLY A 73 9.43 10.54 5.52
C GLY A 73 9.57 9.21 4.79
N LEU A 74 8.72 8.95 3.78
CA LEU A 74 8.77 7.75 2.95
C LEU A 74 9.29 8.09 1.55
N ASP A 75 10.30 7.37 1.08
CA ASP A 75 10.74 7.42 -0.33
C ASP A 75 10.22 6.20 -1.09
N ILE A 76 9.12 6.40 -1.82
CA ILE A 76 8.42 5.35 -2.56
C ILE A 76 9.23 4.79 -3.74
N THR A 77 10.34 5.43 -4.10
CA THR A 77 11.24 4.96 -5.17
C THR A 77 12.26 3.95 -4.67
N LYS A 78 12.34 3.72 -3.36
CA LYS A 78 13.34 2.87 -2.73
C LYS A 78 12.76 1.51 -2.30
N PRO A 79 13.52 0.41 -2.43
CA PRO A 79 13.11 -0.91 -1.96
C PRO A 79 12.66 -0.94 -0.49
N ASP A 80 13.28 -0.13 0.37
CA ASP A 80 13.01 -0.12 1.80
C ASP A 80 11.59 0.31 2.14
N PHE A 81 11.00 1.21 1.34
CA PHE A 81 9.58 1.56 1.47
C PHE A 81 8.69 0.33 1.27
N TRP A 82 8.92 -0.44 0.21
CA TRP A 82 8.13 -1.63 -0.11
C TRP A 82 8.29 -2.72 0.96
N LYS A 83 9.51 -2.93 1.43
CA LYS A 83 9.81 -3.85 2.53
C LYS A 83 9.09 -3.45 3.81
N LEU A 84 9.02 -2.15 4.13
CA LEU A 84 8.31 -1.67 5.32
C LEU A 84 6.81 -2.00 5.29
N GLY A 85 6.17 -1.83 4.14
CA GLY A 85 4.76 -2.19 3.94
C GLY A 85 4.51 -3.69 4.10
N ILE A 86 5.35 -4.52 3.47
CA ILE A 86 5.27 -5.99 3.58
C ILE A 86 5.47 -6.43 5.03
N LYS A 87 6.46 -5.85 5.73
CA LYS A 87 6.71 -6.15 7.13
C LYS A 87 5.49 -5.89 8.01
N GLN A 88 4.65 -4.90 7.71
CA GLN A 88 3.43 -4.66 8.48
C GLN A 88 2.35 -5.72 8.21
N PHE A 89 2.24 -6.18 6.96
CA PHE A 89 1.37 -7.28 6.61
C PHE A 89 1.76 -8.55 7.37
N GLU A 90 3.06 -8.86 7.43
CA GLU A 90 3.57 -10.00 8.22
C GLU A 90 3.17 -9.92 9.70
N GLU A 91 3.16 -8.72 10.32
CA GLU A 91 2.67 -8.59 11.71
C GLU A 91 1.19 -8.92 11.83
N PHE A 92 0.35 -8.52 10.88
CA PHE A 92 -1.07 -8.85 10.92
C PHE A 92 -1.30 -10.35 10.77
N VAL A 93 -0.52 -11.04 9.93
CA VAL A 93 -0.54 -12.50 9.83
C VAL A 93 -0.14 -13.13 11.16
N ASN A 94 0.98 -12.69 11.75
CA ASN A 94 1.45 -13.20 13.05
C ASN A 94 0.46 -12.93 14.20
N GLU A 95 -0.21 -11.77 14.21
CA GLU A 95 -1.25 -11.43 15.18
C GLU A 95 -2.47 -12.33 15.02
N PHE A 96 -2.86 -12.63 13.78
CA PHE A 96 -3.96 -13.54 13.49
C PHE A 96 -3.66 -14.98 13.90
N GLU A 97 -2.48 -15.51 13.56
CA GLU A 97 -2.05 -16.87 13.94
C GLU A 97 -2.09 -17.08 15.47
N LYS A 98 -1.57 -16.12 16.24
CA LYS A 98 -1.63 -16.18 17.72
C LYS A 98 -3.03 -16.13 18.31
N ALA A 99 -4.00 -15.59 17.57
CA ALA A 99 -5.37 -15.46 18.05
C ALA A 99 -6.20 -16.74 17.80
N ILE A 100 -5.72 -17.62 16.92
CA ILE A 100 -6.37 -18.89 16.58
C ILE A 100 -5.67 -20.11 17.20
N ASP A 101 -4.47 -19.94 17.73
CA ASP A 101 -3.79 -20.89 18.64
C ASP A 101 -4.42 -20.88 20.04
#